data_AF-A0A6C1TVB0-F1
#
_entry.id   AF-A0A6C1TVB0-F1
#
_cell.length_a   1.000
_cell.length_b   1.000
_cell.length_c   1.000
_cell.angle_alpha   90.00
_cell.angle_beta   90.00
_cell.angle_gamma   90.00
#
_symmetry.space_group_name_H-M   'P 1'
#
loop_
_entity.id
_entity.type
_entity.pdbx_description
1 polymer ?
#
loop_
_entity_poly.entity_id
_entity_poly.type
_entity_poly.pdbx_seq_one_letter_code
_entity_poly.pdbx_strand_id
1 'polypeptide(L)'
;MTVSSTTSSPPTTTRNADAEASSSRAAALSSSAAASSSALVESIRAEERAKLEQEIAESSRAAALSEAEQQNVPQGFVAPAPEPTRAPAPAAVPAPAQSASYGNCTAVWNAIGSPIYQGQPGYGSHLDRDGDGVGCEKDPR
;
A
#
# COMPACT_ATOMS: atom_id res chain seq x y z
N MET A 1 -94.33 66.40 29.47
CA MET A 1 -93.93 65.79 28.19
C MET A 1 -92.52 66.31 27.88
N THR A 2 -91.46 65.59 28.29
CA THR A 2 -90.62 64.65 27.49
C THR A 2 -89.90 65.34 26.30
N VAL A 3 -88.72 65.91 26.57
CA VAL A 3 -87.31 65.50 26.23
C VAL A 3 -86.88 65.64 24.76
N SER A 4 -85.86 66.48 24.55
CA SER A 4 -85.14 66.71 23.29
C SER A 4 -83.93 65.78 23.19
N SER A 5 -83.73 65.16 22.02
CA SER A 5 -82.60 64.26 21.74
C SER A 5 -81.60 64.95 20.82
N THR A 6 -80.38 65.12 21.29
CA THR A 6 -79.19 65.46 20.49
C THR A 6 -78.37 64.18 20.33
N THR A 7 -78.14 63.72 19.11
CA THR A 7 -77.22 62.60 18.86
C THR A 7 -76.10 63.07 17.95
N SER A 8 -74.92 63.19 18.55
CA SER A 8 -73.64 63.56 17.93
C SER A 8 -73.04 62.35 17.20
N SER A 9 -72.60 62.53 15.96
CA SER A 9 -71.81 61.54 15.20
C SER A 9 -70.32 61.60 15.58
N PRO A 10 -69.59 60.46 15.58
CA PRO A 10 -68.13 60.43 15.49
C PRO A 10 -67.61 60.06 14.06
N PRO A 11 -66.31 60.25 13.77
CA PRO A 11 -65.75 60.31 12.40
C PRO A 11 -65.34 58.94 11.80
N THR A 12 -65.45 58.82 10.48
CA THR A 12 -65.18 57.58 9.69
C THR A 12 -63.72 57.45 9.21
N THR A 13 -62.90 58.51 9.25
CA THR A 13 -61.52 58.50 8.70
C THR A 13 -60.54 57.62 9.48
N THR A 14 -60.69 57.48 10.79
CA THR A 14 -59.78 56.69 11.64
C THR A 14 -59.88 55.19 11.32
N ARG A 15 -61.09 54.70 11.08
CA ARG A 15 -61.40 53.26 10.94
C ARG A 15 -60.69 52.57 9.78
N ASN A 16 -60.40 53.30 8.70
CA ASN A 16 -59.75 52.73 7.51
C ASN A 16 -58.22 52.68 7.66
N ALA A 17 -57.62 53.67 8.32
CA ALA A 17 -56.19 53.67 8.63
C ALA A 17 -55.83 52.57 9.65
N ASP A 18 -56.71 52.32 10.62
CA ASP A 18 -56.56 51.21 11.57
C ASP A 18 -56.64 49.83 10.90
N ALA A 19 -57.44 49.70 9.83
CA ALA A 19 -57.60 48.45 9.10
C ALA A 19 -56.39 48.11 8.21
N GLU A 20 -55.85 49.09 7.47
CA GLU A 20 -54.60 48.89 6.72
C GLU A 20 -53.42 48.62 7.67
N ALA A 21 -53.31 49.38 8.77
CA ALA A 21 -52.28 49.13 9.78
C ALA A 21 -52.39 47.72 10.41
N SER A 22 -53.61 47.20 10.60
CA SER A 22 -53.84 45.85 11.11
C SER A 22 -53.47 44.77 10.08
N SER A 23 -53.73 45.00 8.79
CA SER A 23 -53.38 44.08 7.71
C SER A 23 -51.87 44.02 7.46
N SER A 24 -51.19 45.17 7.45
CA SER A 24 -49.72 45.24 7.34
C SER A 24 -49.03 44.60 8.54
N ARG A 25 -49.61 44.75 9.75
CA ARG A 25 -49.14 44.06 10.95
C ARG A 25 -49.33 42.55 10.87
N ALA A 26 -50.48 42.08 10.37
CA ALA A 26 -50.73 40.64 10.18
C ALA A 26 -49.78 40.00 9.15
N ALA A 27 -49.47 40.72 8.07
CA ALA A 27 -48.47 40.28 7.09
C ALA A 27 -47.06 40.26 7.71
N ALA A 28 -46.67 41.30 8.45
CA ALA A 28 -45.38 41.34 9.15
C ALA A 28 -45.24 40.24 10.22
N LEU A 29 -46.31 39.93 10.95
CA LEU A 29 -46.37 38.83 11.93
C LEU A 29 -46.26 37.46 11.25
N SER A 30 -46.91 37.28 10.09
CA SER A 30 -46.84 36.03 9.32
C SER A 30 -45.46 35.83 8.68
N SER A 31 -44.85 36.89 8.13
CA SER A 31 -43.49 36.85 7.61
C SER A 31 -42.45 36.62 8.70
N SER A 32 -42.66 37.18 9.90
CA SER A 32 -41.80 36.95 11.06
C SER A 32 -41.93 35.52 11.59
N ALA A 33 -43.14 34.94 11.58
CA ALA A 33 -43.37 33.54 11.95
C ALA A 33 -42.74 32.56 10.93
N ALA A 34 -42.82 32.86 9.63
CA ALA A 34 -42.17 32.07 8.58
C ALA A 34 -40.63 32.17 8.65
N ALA A 35 -40.08 33.36 8.91
CA ALA A 35 -38.66 33.56 9.14
C ALA A 35 -38.18 32.84 10.42
N SER A 36 -38.98 32.88 11.49
CA SER A 36 -38.70 32.17 12.74
C SER A 36 -38.78 30.65 12.57
N SER A 37 -39.67 30.16 11.70
CA SER A 37 -39.77 28.74 11.37
C SER A 37 -38.61 28.29 10.49
N SER A 38 -38.20 29.10 9.52
CA SER A 38 -37.04 28.79 8.67
C SER A 38 -35.73 28.83 9.47
N ALA A 39 -35.61 29.74 10.45
CA ALA A 39 -34.46 29.78 11.35
C ALA A 39 -34.39 28.54 12.26
N LEU A 40 -35.53 28.04 12.74
CA LEU A 40 -35.59 26.81 13.55
C LEU A 40 -35.27 25.56 12.72
N VAL A 41 -35.73 25.50 11.47
CA VAL A 41 -35.39 24.37 10.59
C VAL A 41 -33.90 24.42 10.20
N GLU A 42 -33.32 25.60 10.02
CA GLU A 42 -31.89 25.75 9.77
C GLU A 42 -31.04 25.39 11.00
N SER A 43 -31.49 25.71 12.23
CA SER A 43 -30.80 25.29 13.45
C SER A 43 -30.82 23.76 13.61
N ILE A 44 -31.96 23.11 13.35
CA ILE A 44 -32.06 21.65 13.41
C ILE A 44 -31.14 20.99 12.37
N ARG A 45 -31.07 21.52 11.15
CA ARG A 45 -30.14 21.01 10.11
C ARG A 45 -28.68 21.27 10.45
N ALA A 46 -28.37 22.40 11.09
CA ALA A 46 -27.03 22.72 11.55
C ALA A 46 -26.59 21.75 12.67
N GLU A 47 -27.49 21.42 13.60
CA GLU A 47 -27.24 20.44 14.66
C GLU A 47 -27.05 19.02 14.09
N GLU A 48 -27.85 18.62 13.09
CA GLU A 48 -27.71 17.32 12.43
C GLU A 48 -26.40 17.21 11.62
N ARG A 49 -26.01 18.28 10.92
CA ARG A 49 -24.71 18.36 10.23
C ARG A 49 -23.54 18.33 11.20
N ALA A 50 -23.61 19.07 12.31
CA ALA A 50 -22.57 19.04 13.33
C ALA A 50 -22.41 17.65 13.96
N LYS A 51 -23.53 16.94 14.18
CA LYS A 51 -23.50 15.56 14.68
C LYS A 51 -22.92 14.58 13.65
N LEU A 52 -23.25 14.75 12.37
CA LEU A 52 -22.67 13.94 11.29
C LEU A 52 -21.17 14.19 11.15
N GLU A 53 -20.73 15.45 11.24
CA GLU A 53 -19.30 15.82 11.21
C GLU A 53 -18.54 15.23 12.40
N GLN A 54 -19.15 15.19 13.59
CA GLN A 54 -18.57 14.51 14.75
C GLN A 54 -18.43 12.99 14.55
N GLU A 55 -19.44 12.33 13.99
CA GLU A 55 -19.39 10.89 13.72
C GLU A 55 -18.36 10.54 12.63
N ILE A 56 -18.26 11.36 11.58
CA ILE A 56 -17.23 11.22 10.55
C ILE A 56 -15.83 11.44 11.13
N ALA A 57 -15.66 12.44 12.01
CA ALA A 57 -14.38 12.70 12.65
C ALA A 57 -13.95 11.54 13.57
N GLU A 58 -14.89 10.93 14.31
CA GLU A 58 -14.60 9.79 15.17
C GLU A 58 -14.30 8.52 14.36
N SER A 59 -15.07 8.27 13.29
CA SER A 59 -14.80 7.18 12.34
C SER A 59 -13.44 7.34 11.66
N SER A 60 -13.07 8.57 11.29
CA SER A 60 -11.75 8.87 10.70
C SER A 60 -10.60 8.66 11.69
N ARG A 61 -10.81 8.94 12.98
CA ARG A 61 -9.80 8.67 14.04
C ARG A 61 -9.65 7.18 14.30
N ALA A 62 -10.74 6.42 14.30
CA ALA A 62 -10.70 4.96 14.40
C ALA A 62 -10.00 4.33 13.18
N ALA A 63 -10.26 4.86 11.97
CA ALA A 63 -9.55 4.46 10.76
C ALA A 63 -8.06 4.80 10.83
N ALA A 64 -7.69 5.99 11.30
CA ALA A 64 -6.28 6.40 11.44
C ALA A 64 -5.50 5.54 12.46
N LEU A 65 -6.13 5.14 13.57
CA LEU A 65 -5.52 4.21 14.53
C LEU A 65 -5.37 2.80 13.96
N SER A 66 -6.35 2.34 13.18
CA SER A 66 -6.29 1.04 12.51
C SER A 66 -5.21 1.00 11.42
N GLU A 67 -5.09 2.08 10.65
CA GLU A 67 -4.06 2.23 9.61
C GLU A 67 -2.65 2.27 10.22
N ALA A 68 -2.48 2.96 11.36
CA ALA A 68 -1.21 3.00 12.08
C ALA A 68 -0.78 1.62 12.61
N GLU A 69 -1.73 0.77 13.03
CA GLU A 69 -1.44 -0.60 13.44
C GLU A 69 -1.11 -1.50 12.24
N GLN A 70 -1.83 -1.34 11.12
CA GLN A 70 -1.58 -2.07 9.86
C GLN A 70 -0.20 -1.75 9.26
N GLN A 71 0.31 -0.53 9.44
CA GLN A 71 1.66 -0.12 9.00
C GLN A 71 2.79 -0.58 9.94
N ASN A 72 2.47 -0.99 11.17
CA ASN A 72 3.44 -1.56 12.11
C ASN A 72 3.57 -3.08 12.00
N VAL A 73 2.86 -3.72 11.06
CA VAL A 73 3.15 -5.12 10.73
C VAL A 73 4.57 -5.16 10.18
N PRO A 74 5.52 -5.88 10.80
CA PRO A 74 6.84 -6.05 10.23
C PRO A 74 6.63 -6.67 8.87
N GLN A 75 6.89 -5.91 7.80
CA GLN A 75 6.81 -6.40 6.43
C GLN A 75 7.67 -7.64 6.42
N GLY A 76 6.98 -8.79 6.34
CA GLY A 76 7.60 -10.08 6.52
C GLY A 76 8.83 -10.10 5.65
N PHE A 77 9.98 -10.33 6.26
CA PHE A 77 11.16 -10.71 5.53
C PHE A 77 10.76 -12.01 4.84
N VAL A 78 10.25 -11.90 3.61
CA VAL A 78 10.09 -13.04 2.74
C VAL A 78 11.52 -13.46 2.51
N ALA A 79 11.96 -14.46 3.28
CA ALA A 79 13.21 -15.14 3.00
C ALA A 79 13.19 -15.39 1.49
N PRO A 80 14.23 -14.95 0.75
CA PRO A 80 14.24 -15.14 -0.69
C PRO A 80 13.90 -16.61 -0.92
N ALA A 81 12.87 -16.86 -1.74
CA ALA A 81 12.55 -18.20 -2.16
C ALA A 81 13.88 -18.85 -2.56
N PRO A 82 14.24 -20.03 -2.04
CA PRO A 82 15.47 -20.66 -2.44
C PRO A 82 15.47 -20.65 -3.96
N GLU A 83 16.49 -20.05 -4.57
CA GLU A 83 16.67 -20.14 -6.01
C GLU A 83 16.41 -21.60 -6.36
N PRO A 84 15.59 -21.90 -7.38
CA PRO A 84 15.42 -23.28 -7.80
C PRO A 84 16.84 -23.81 -7.94
N THR A 85 17.22 -24.72 -7.04
CA THR A 85 18.52 -25.36 -7.12
C THR A 85 18.48 -25.94 -8.51
N ARG A 86 19.21 -25.30 -9.44
CA ARG A 86 19.32 -25.78 -10.80
C ARG A 86 19.69 -27.23 -10.59
N ALA A 87 18.78 -28.15 -10.93
CA ALA A 87 19.14 -29.57 -10.97
C ALA A 87 20.50 -29.56 -11.64
N PRO A 88 21.56 -30.06 -10.97
CA PRO A 88 22.93 -29.79 -11.38
C PRO A 88 22.95 -29.96 -12.88
N ALA A 89 23.25 -28.88 -13.61
CA ALA A 89 23.35 -28.96 -15.06
C ALA A 89 24.18 -30.21 -15.30
N PRO A 90 23.65 -31.22 -16.05
CA PRO A 90 24.22 -32.56 -16.08
C PRO A 90 25.72 -32.37 -16.14
N ALA A 91 26.41 -32.78 -15.07
CA ALA A 91 27.81 -32.43 -14.83
C ALA A 91 28.47 -32.58 -16.18
N ALA A 92 29.00 -31.47 -16.73
CA ALA A 92 29.48 -31.43 -18.11
C ALA A 92 30.26 -32.73 -18.29
N VAL A 93 29.70 -33.66 -19.08
CA VAL A 93 30.31 -34.98 -19.23
C VAL A 93 31.72 -34.63 -19.63
N PRO A 94 32.75 -34.98 -18.81
CA PRO A 94 34.10 -34.55 -19.08
C PRO A 94 34.31 -34.89 -20.55
N ALA A 95 34.60 -33.85 -21.34
CA ALA A 95 34.79 -34.00 -22.78
C ALA A 95 35.64 -35.25 -22.94
N PRO A 96 35.21 -36.23 -23.76
CA PRO A 96 35.80 -37.56 -23.79
C PRO A 96 37.29 -37.36 -23.75
N ALA A 97 37.93 -37.76 -22.63
CA ALA A 97 39.29 -37.40 -22.33
C ALA A 97 40.07 -37.74 -23.59
N GLN A 98 40.41 -36.71 -24.38
CA GLN A 98 41.12 -36.95 -25.62
C GLN A 98 42.35 -37.66 -25.13
N SER A 99 42.53 -38.88 -25.61
CA SER A 99 43.46 -39.87 -25.08
C SER A 99 44.87 -39.34 -25.30
N ALA A 100 45.26 -38.36 -24.49
CA ALA A 100 46.49 -37.60 -24.58
C ALA A 100 47.57 -38.49 -23.98
N SER A 101 47.83 -39.62 -24.63
CA SER A 101 48.77 -40.60 -24.13
C SER A 101 50.17 -40.01 -24.17
N TYR A 102 50.76 -39.78 -22.99
CA TYR A 102 52.15 -39.35 -22.91
C TYR A 102 53.06 -40.57 -23.12
N GLY A 103 53.99 -40.49 -24.06
CA GLY A 103 54.91 -41.60 -24.33
C GLY A 103 55.98 -41.81 -23.25
N ASN A 104 56.29 -40.77 -22.47
CA ASN A 104 57.31 -40.80 -21.42
C ASN A 104 57.16 -39.61 -20.46
N CYS A 105 57.90 -39.65 -19.34
CA CYS A 105 57.86 -38.60 -18.32
C CYS A 105 58.34 -37.24 -18.80
N THR A 106 59.29 -37.17 -19.73
CA THR A 106 59.71 -35.89 -20.33
C THR A 106 58.55 -35.23 -21.08
N ALA A 107 57.68 -36.00 -21.75
CA ALA A 107 56.49 -35.47 -22.42
C ALA A 107 55.47 -34.90 -21.40
N VAL A 108 55.29 -35.58 -20.27
CA VAL A 108 54.44 -35.10 -19.16
C VAL A 108 54.97 -33.78 -18.61
N TRP A 109 56.23 -33.74 -18.20
CA TRP A 109 56.84 -32.55 -17.61
C TRP A 109 56.92 -31.36 -18.58
N ASN A 110 57.03 -31.58 -19.90
CA ASN A 110 56.95 -30.48 -20.88
C ASN A 110 55.51 -30.01 -21.13
N ALA A 111 54.51 -30.87 -20.95
CA ALA A 111 53.11 -30.50 -21.17
C ALA A 111 52.48 -29.81 -19.96
N ILE A 112 52.69 -30.37 -18.76
CA ILE A 112 52.04 -29.92 -17.52
C ILE A 112 53.01 -29.38 -16.47
N GLY A 113 54.32 -29.61 -16.61
CA GLY A 113 55.32 -29.11 -15.65
C GLY A 113 55.19 -29.71 -14.24
N SER A 114 54.56 -30.87 -14.10
CA SER A 114 54.29 -31.53 -12.82
C SER A 114 54.12 -33.04 -13.02
N PRO A 115 54.18 -33.85 -11.94
CA PRO A 115 53.79 -35.26 -11.99
C PRO A 115 52.34 -35.43 -12.45
N ILE A 116 52.04 -36.55 -13.10
CA ILE A 116 50.69 -36.88 -13.58
C ILE A 116 50.03 -37.88 -12.63
N TYR A 117 48.78 -37.63 -12.28
CA TYR A 117 48.04 -38.47 -11.32
C TYR A 117 47.09 -39.44 -12.01
N GLN A 118 46.83 -40.58 -11.37
CA GLN A 118 45.82 -41.53 -11.80
C GLN A 118 44.46 -40.84 -11.97
N GLY A 119 43.82 -41.04 -13.12
CA GLY A 119 42.55 -40.40 -13.48
C GLY A 119 42.69 -39.07 -14.23
N GLN A 120 43.91 -38.52 -14.36
CA GLN A 120 44.15 -37.41 -15.27
C GLN A 120 44.19 -37.88 -16.73
N PRO A 121 43.73 -37.03 -17.68
CA PRO A 121 43.81 -37.34 -19.10
C PRO A 121 45.27 -37.56 -19.51
N GLY A 122 45.56 -38.72 -20.08
CA GLY A 122 46.90 -39.07 -20.52
C GLY A 122 47.74 -39.89 -19.55
N TYR A 123 47.23 -40.14 -18.34
CA TYR A 123 47.86 -41.08 -17.42
C TYR A 123 47.88 -42.49 -18.04
N GLY A 124 49.06 -43.12 -18.03
CA GLY A 124 49.24 -44.51 -18.39
C GLY A 124 50.09 -45.20 -17.34
N SER A 125 49.82 -46.47 -17.07
CA SER A 125 50.58 -47.27 -16.09
C SER A 125 52.05 -47.45 -16.48
N HIS A 126 52.46 -47.12 -17.71
CA HIS A 126 53.86 -47.09 -18.11
C HIS A 126 54.62 -45.84 -17.63
N LEU A 127 53.90 -44.80 -17.17
CA LEU A 127 54.47 -43.57 -16.63
C LEU A 127 54.71 -43.67 -15.11
N ASP A 128 54.03 -44.61 -14.46
CA ASP A 128 54.09 -44.90 -13.04
C ASP A 128 54.83 -46.24 -12.85
N ARG A 129 56.11 -46.16 -12.49
CA ARG A 129 56.98 -47.35 -12.47
C ARG A 129 56.67 -48.25 -11.27
N ASP A 130 56.16 -47.68 -10.20
CA ASP A 130 55.91 -48.31 -8.91
C ASP A 130 54.42 -48.58 -8.64
N GLY A 131 53.52 -47.97 -9.41
CA GLY A 131 52.09 -48.27 -9.37
C GLY A 131 51.33 -47.57 -8.24
N ASP A 132 51.88 -46.50 -7.68
CA ASP A 132 51.30 -45.78 -6.54
C ASP A 132 50.22 -44.76 -6.95
N GLY A 133 50.02 -44.56 -8.25
CA GLY A 133 49.07 -43.62 -8.82
C GLY A 133 49.66 -42.23 -9.12
N VAL A 134 50.98 -42.05 -8.95
CA VAL A 134 51.71 -40.81 -9.25
C VAL A 134 52.76 -41.09 -10.33
N GLY A 135 52.37 -40.91 -11.58
CA GLY A 135 53.27 -41.02 -12.72
C GLY A 135 54.30 -39.90 -12.75
N CYS A 136 55.53 -40.25 -13.10
CA CYS A 136 56.62 -39.29 -13.34
C CYS A 136 56.99 -38.42 -12.12
N GLU A 137 56.90 -39.00 -10.93
CA GLU A 137 57.43 -38.48 -9.65
C GLU A 137 58.87 -37.94 -9.75
N LYS A 138 59.71 -38.55 -10.59
CA LYS A 138 61.10 -38.13 -10.79
C LYS A 138 61.16 -37.14 -11.96
N ASP A 139 61.56 -35.90 -11.67
CA ASP A 139 61.84 -34.89 -12.70
C ASP A 139 63.00 -35.37 -13.60
N PRO A 140 62.79 -35.50 -14.91
CA PRO A 140 63.79 -36.00 -15.85
C PRO A 140 64.76 -34.93 -16.38
N ARG A 141 64.81 -33.71 -15.82
CA ARG A 141 65.74 -32.64 -16.22
C ARG A 141 67.07 -32.65 -15.48
#